data_AF-A0A2E1Q682-F1
#
_entry.id   AF-A0A2E1Q682-F1
#
_cell.length_a   1.000
_cell.length_b   1.000
_cell.length_c   1.000
_cell.angle_alpha   90.00
_cell.angle_beta   90.00
_cell.angle_gamma   90.00
#
_symmetry.space_group_name_H-M   'P 1'
#
loop_
_entity.id
_entity.type
_entity.pdbx_description
1 polymer ?
#
loop_
_entity_poly.entity_id
_entity_poly.type
_entity_poly.pdbx_seq_one_letter_code
_entity_poly.pdbx_strand_id
1 'polypeptide(L)'
;MKKLLLGTLLLSASQAFAFGVNLHEEGTMSVDQLVEMGADHVQCEQVEPRCILMGKGYGIQYPGQKVNEVTLTQTHNAAYSAQLLAKLKEDGFCK
;
A
#
# COMPACT_ATOMS: atom_id res chain seq x y z
N MET A 1 -48.38 -33.90 33.52
CA MET A 1 -47.53 -34.41 32.42
C MET A 1 -47.76 -33.53 31.19
N LYS A 2 -46.72 -33.38 30.35
CA LYS A 2 -46.60 -32.50 29.15
C LYS A 2 -46.33 -31.02 29.44
N LYS A 3 -45.06 -30.69 29.69
CA LYS A 3 -44.50 -29.38 29.34
C LYS A 3 -43.64 -29.58 28.10
N LEU A 4 -44.01 -28.85 27.05
CA LEU A 4 -43.22 -28.61 25.84
C LEU A 4 -41.81 -28.17 26.26
N LEU A 5 -40.79 -28.94 25.91
CA LEU A 5 -39.45 -28.40 25.80
C LEU A 5 -39.17 -28.28 24.31
N LEU A 6 -39.44 -27.07 23.82
CA LEU A 6 -38.91 -26.54 22.58
C LEU A 6 -37.44 -26.98 22.49
N GLY A 7 -37.14 -27.79 21.49
CA GLY A 7 -35.79 -28.00 21.03
C GLY A 7 -35.26 -26.62 20.66
N THR A 8 -34.45 -26.06 21.56
CA THR A 8 -33.50 -25.01 21.25
C THR A 8 -32.58 -25.57 20.18
N LEU A 9 -33.00 -25.42 18.93
CA LEU A 9 -32.12 -25.38 17.78
C LEU A 9 -31.04 -24.39 18.17
N LEU A 10 -29.89 -24.95 18.54
CA LEU A 10 -28.60 -24.31 18.48
C LEU A 10 -28.46 -23.80 17.05
N LEU A 11 -29.00 -22.61 16.81
CA LEU A 11 -28.59 -21.72 15.75
C LEU A 11 -27.12 -21.45 16.04
N SER A 12 -26.29 -22.35 15.53
CA SER A 12 -24.86 -22.16 15.36
C SER A 12 -24.73 -20.87 14.57
N ALA A 13 -24.57 -19.77 15.31
CA ALA A 13 -24.15 -18.50 14.78
C ALA A 13 -22.84 -18.79 14.05
N SER A 14 -22.94 -18.93 12.72
CA SER A 14 -21.83 -18.86 11.81
C SER A 14 -21.20 -17.50 12.05
N GLN A 15 -20.18 -17.48 12.90
CA GLN A 15 -19.33 -16.31 13.10
C GLN A 15 -18.62 -16.11 11.77
N ALA A 16 -19.22 -15.29 10.90
CA ALA A 16 -18.55 -14.77 9.73
C ALA A 16 -17.41 -13.89 10.28
N PHE A 17 -16.22 -14.47 10.33
CA PHE A 17 -15.03 -13.75 10.73
C PHE A 17 -14.67 -12.81 9.59
N ALA A 18 -15.20 -11.60 9.66
CA ALA A 18 -14.70 -10.47 8.90
C ALA A 18 -13.25 -10.20 9.30
N PHE A 19 -12.35 -10.15 8.33
CA PHE A 19 -10.96 -9.77 8.55
C PHE A 19 -10.57 -8.64 7.60
N GLY A 20 -9.79 -7.68 8.09
CA GLY A 20 -9.23 -6.60 7.27
C GLY A 20 -7.88 -7.02 6.69
N VAL A 21 -7.64 -6.67 5.43
CA VAL A 21 -6.35 -6.93 4.76
C VAL A 21 -5.72 -5.62 4.33
N ASN A 22 -4.51 -5.34 4.83
CA ASN A 22 -3.64 -4.28 4.33
C ASN A 22 -2.68 -4.90 3.31
N LEU A 23 -2.85 -4.52 2.04
CA LEU A 23 -1.98 -4.99 0.98
C LEU A 23 -0.76 -4.06 0.87
N HIS A 24 0.39 -4.59 1.23
CA HIS A 24 1.69 -4.02 0.85
C HIS A 24 1.94 -4.43 -0.60
N GLU A 25 2.07 -3.48 -1.53
CA GLU A 25 2.21 -3.76 -2.96
C GLU A 25 3.31 -4.79 -3.24
N GLU A 26 2.89 -6.00 -3.61
CA GLU A 26 3.59 -6.91 -4.53
C GLU A 26 2.66 -8.12 -4.79
N GLY A 27 1.66 -7.92 -5.64
CA GLY A 27 0.81 -9.00 -6.14
C GLY A 27 -0.39 -8.48 -6.92
N THR A 28 -0.61 -9.01 -8.12
CA THR A 28 -1.89 -8.94 -8.85
C THR A 28 -2.94 -9.79 -8.14
N MET A 29 -3.24 -9.46 -6.88
CA MET A 29 -4.37 -10.06 -6.18
C MET A 29 -5.59 -9.19 -6.48
N SER A 30 -6.58 -9.75 -7.17
CA SER A 30 -7.80 -9.01 -7.45
C SER A 30 -8.49 -8.71 -6.12
N VAL A 31 -8.73 -7.43 -5.84
CA VAL A 31 -9.52 -6.97 -4.68
C VAL A 31 -10.83 -7.76 -4.58
N ASP A 32 -11.40 -8.12 -5.73
CA ASP A 32 -12.61 -8.94 -5.84
C ASP A 32 -12.49 -10.30 -5.14
N GLN A 33 -11.33 -10.97 -5.24
CA GLN A 33 -11.10 -12.28 -4.60
C GLN A 33 -11.02 -12.14 -3.07
N LEU A 34 -10.49 -11.03 -2.56
CA LEU A 34 -10.42 -10.77 -1.12
C LEU A 34 -11.81 -10.47 -0.55
N VAL A 35 -12.64 -9.75 -1.30
CA VAL A 35 -14.05 -9.53 -0.95
C VAL A 35 -14.84 -10.84 -0.97
N GLU A 36 -14.65 -11.69 -1.98
CA GLU A 36 -15.26 -13.02 -2.06
C GLU A 36 -14.86 -13.94 -0.89
N MET A 37 -13.65 -13.76 -0.34
CA MET A 37 -13.16 -14.48 0.84
C MET A 37 -13.69 -13.92 2.18
N GLY A 38 -14.48 -12.85 2.17
CA GLY A 38 -15.08 -12.25 3.37
C GLY A 38 -14.27 -11.12 4.01
N ALA A 39 -13.41 -10.44 3.23
CA ALA A 39 -12.80 -9.21 3.69
C ALA A 39 -13.81 -8.05 3.69
N ASP A 40 -14.11 -7.51 4.87
CA ASP A 40 -15.02 -6.36 5.02
C ASP A 40 -14.40 -5.05 4.52
N HIS A 41 -13.06 -4.95 4.57
CA HIS A 41 -12.30 -3.81 4.10
C HIS A 41 -10.97 -4.25 3.49
N VAL A 42 -10.72 -3.78 2.26
CA VAL A 42 -9.43 -3.88 1.56
C VAL A 42 -8.89 -2.47 1.40
N GLN A 43 -7.72 -2.20 1.97
CA GLN A 43 -7.04 -0.91 1.84
C GLN A 43 -5.70 -1.12 1.14
N CYS A 44 -5.54 -0.50 -0.02
CA CYS A 44 -4.24 -0.36 -0.65
C CYS A 44 -3.49 0.76 0.07
N GLU A 45 -2.37 0.44 0.70
CA GLU A 45 -1.49 1.48 1.23
C GLU A 45 -0.89 2.25 0.05
N GLN A 46 -1.22 3.54 -0.08
CA GLN A 46 -0.51 4.41 -1.01
C GLN A 46 0.90 4.65 -0.47
N VAL A 47 1.88 3.95 -1.03
CA VAL A 47 3.29 4.21 -0.76
C VAL A 47 3.76 5.28 -1.73
N GLU A 48 4.04 6.47 -1.21
CA GLU A 48 4.51 7.60 -2.03
C GLU A 48 5.97 7.38 -2.50
N PRO A 49 6.34 7.79 -3.72
CA PRO A 49 7.71 7.74 -4.19
C PRO A 49 8.65 8.62 -3.35
N ARG A 50 9.94 8.23 -3.25
CA ARG A 50 10.95 8.97 -2.49
C ARG A 50 11.84 9.81 -3.40
N CYS A 51 12.16 11.02 -2.98
CA CYS A 51 13.12 11.86 -3.67
C CYS A 51 14.56 11.40 -3.33
N ILE A 52 15.38 11.11 -4.35
CA ILE A 52 16.77 10.66 -4.17
C ILE A 52 17.75 11.71 -4.69
N LEU A 53 18.75 12.04 -3.87
CA LEU A 53 19.87 12.91 -4.21
C LEU A 53 21.17 12.14 -4.05
N MET A 54 22.00 12.09 -5.09
CA MET A 54 23.28 11.39 -5.09
C MET A 54 24.35 12.22 -5.80
N GLY A 55 25.10 13.01 -5.03
CA GLY A 55 26.15 13.89 -5.56
C GLY A 55 25.57 14.92 -6.54
N LYS A 56 25.91 14.79 -7.82
CA LYS A 56 25.38 15.63 -8.90
C LYS A 56 24.14 15.03 -9.59
N GLY A 57 23.64 13.89 -9.13
CA GLY A 57 22.45 13.22 -9.65
C GLY A 57 21.23 13.39 -8.74
N TYR A 58 20.04 13.43 -9.33
CA TYR A 58 18.77 13.37 -8.60
C TYR A 58 17.74 12.48 -9.33
N GLY A 59 16.77 11.92 -8.62
CA GLY A 59 15.76 11.04 -9.20
C GLY A 59 14.61 10.71 -8.25
N ILE A 60 13.66 9.91 -8.73
CA ILE A 60 12.50 9.44 -7.97
C ILE A 60 12.63 7.92 -7.81
N GLN A 61 12.54 7.45 -6.58
CA GLN A 61 12.49 6.03 -6.26
C GLN A 61 11.04 5.62 -6.03
N TYR A 62 10.52 4.75 -6.87
CA TYR A 62 9.18 4.20 -6.73
C TYR A 62 9.14 3.09 -5.66
N PRO A 63 7.95 2.77 -5.11
CA PRO A 63 7.78 1.62 -4.20
C PRO A 63 8.38 0.33 -4.79
N GLY A 64 9.01 -0.49 -3.94
CA GLY A 64 9.68 -1.73 -4.33
C GLY A 64 11.03 -1.57 -5.04
N GLN A 65 11.35 -0.39 -5.59
CA GLN A 65 12.61 -0.15 -6.29
C GLN A 65 13.79 -0.06 -5.30
N LYS A 66 14.93 -0.67 -5.62
CA LYS A 66 16.17 -0.47 -4.83
C LYS A 66 16.83 0.85 -5.21
N VAL A 67 17.60 1.44 -4.30
CA VAL A 67 18.27 2.74 -4.53
C VAL A 67 19.22 2.71 -5.73
N ASN A 68 19.90 1.58 -5.97
CA ASN A 68 20.80 1.41 -7.11
C ASN A 68 20.08 1.16 -8.45
N GLU A 69 18.76 0.98 -8.44
CA GLU A 69 17.92 0.85 -9.63
C GLU A 69 17.29 2.19 -10.03
N VAL A 70 17.49 3.25 -9.24
CA VAL A 70 16.95 4.58 -9.50
C VAL A 70 17.70 5.24 -10.65
N THR A 71 16.96 5.63 -11.68
CA THR A 71 17.50 6.45 -12.78
C THR A 71 17.78 7.86 -12.26
N LEU A 72 19.04 8.27 -12.32
CA LEU A 72 19.48 9.59 -11.87
C LEU A 72 19.67 10.54 -13.05
N THR A 73 18.97 11.67 -13.02
CA THR A 73 19.26 12.82 -13.88
C THR A 73 20.51 13.53 -13.35
N GLN A 74 21.54 13.61 -14.18
CA GLN A 74 22.80 14.26 -13.83
C GLN A 74 22.76 15.76 -14.11
N THR A 75 23.36 16.55 -13.23
CA THR A 75 23.50 18.00 -13.42
C THR A 75 24.95 18.46 -13.25
N HIS A 76 25.20 19.75 -13.46
CA HIS A 76 26.53 20.33 -13.38
C HIS A 76 27.15 20.28 -11.97
N ASN A 77 26.33 20.41 -10.92
CA ASN A 77 26.78 20.44 -9.53
C ASN A 77 25.70 19.99 -8.53
N ALA A 78 26.13 19.64 -7.31
CA ALA A 78 25.24 19.09 -6.29
C ALA A 78 24.16 20.09 -5.81
N ALA A 79 24.49 21.38 -5.74
CA ALA A 79 23.55 22.41 -5.31
C ALA A 79 22.39 22.56 -6.32
N TYR A 80 22.69 22.50 -7.61
CA TYR A 80 21.68 22.56 -8.66
C TYR A 80 20.80 21.31 -8.69
N SER A 81 21.38 20.12 -8.48
CA SER A 81 20.60 18.88 -8.30
C SER A 81 19.66 18.95 -7.09
N ALA A 82 20.12 19.52 -5.97
CA ALA A 82 19.29 19.70 -4.79
C ALA A 82 18.13 20.68 -5.04
N GLN A 83 18.36 21.77 -5.78
CA GLN A 83 17.29 22.71 -6.16
C GLN A 83 16.25 22.06 -7.06
N LEU A 84 16.67 21.28 -8.06
CA LEU A 84 15.73 20.59 -8.95
C LEU A 84 14.94 19.51 -8.22
N LEU A 85 15.57 18.77 -7.30
CA LEU A 85 14.88 17.79 -6.47
C LEU A 85 13.88 18.45 -5.51
N ALA A 86 14.22 19.61 -4.94
CA ALA A 86 13.29 20.38 -4.12
C ALA A 86 12.03 20.78 -4.91
N LYS A 87 12.19 21.19 -6.17
CA LYS A 87 11.05 21.48 -7.05
C LYS A 87 10.17 20.24 -7.29
N LEU A 88 10.77 19.07 -7.54
CA LEU A 88 9.99 17.83 -7.68
C LEU A 88 9.18 17.49 -6.42
N LYS A 89 9.74 17.78 -5.24
CA LYS A 89 9.07 17.60 -3.96
C LYS A 89 7.92 18.61 -3.76
N GLU A 90 8.12 19.87 -4.13
CA GLU A 90 7.08 20.90 -4.11
C GLU A 90 5.93 20.59 -5.07
N ASP A 91 6.24 20.07 -6.26
CA ASP A 91 5.27 19.65 -7.26
C ASP A 91 4.54 18.33 -6.88
N GLY A 92 4.95 17.68 -5.79
CA GLY A 92 4.28 16.49 -5.25
C GLY A 92 4.65 15.17 -5.92
N PHE A 93 5.72 15.11 -6.71
CA PHE A 93 6.14 13.88 -7.39
C PHE A 93 6.79 12.86 -6.44
N CYS A 94 7.37 13.31 -5.34
CA CYS A 94 7.99 12.47 -4.33
C CYS A 94 8.06 13.18 -2.97
N LYS A 95 8.36 12.43 -1.90
CA LYS A 95 8.59 12.95 -0.54
C LYS A 95 10.07 12.95 -0.15
#